data_AF-A0A839F4X2-F1
#
_entry.id   AF-A0A839F4X2-F1
#
_cell.length_a   1.000
_cell.length_b   1.000
_cell.length_c   1.000
_cell.angle_alpha   90.00
_cell.angle_beta   90.00
_cell.angle_gamma   90.00
#
_symmetry.space_group_name_H-M   'P 1'
#
loop_
_entity.id
_entity.type
_entity.pdbx_description
1 polymer ?
#
loop_
_entity_poly.entity_id
_entity_poly.type
_entity_poly.pdbx_seq_one_letter_code
_entity_poly.pdbx_strand_id
1 'polypeptide(L)'
;MLGLVPERMEDKWFIYGEDGWLRFHRSWSGALIYALRLDGSPGGVRVAESWVNRDPQQYAATDVAYDRALVRFLIDAFLLRKPGVRFPMPQDAAGAPDGVVQHARVGRAYPERGPADR
;
A
#
# COMPACT_ATOMS: atom_id res chain seq x y z
N MET A 1 13.47 13.40 -5.47
CA MET A 1 12.65 12.20 -5.70
C MET A 1 11.25 12.47 -5.16
N LEU A 2 10.19 12.17 -5.92
CA LEU A 2 8.79 12.30 -5.48
C LEU A 2 8.32 10.93 -4.97
N GLY A 3 7.86 10.85 -3.72
CA GLY A 3 7.44 9.58 -3.14
C GLY A 3 7.42 9.53 -1.60
N LEU A 4 7.31 8.33 -1.06
CA LEU A 4 7.45 7.99 0.35
C LEU A 4 8.79 7.29 0.57
N VAL A 5 9.71 7.94 1.28
CA VAL A 5 10.98 7.36 1.73
C VAL A 5 10.80 6.89 3.18
N PRO A 6 11.09 5.63 3.52
CA PRO A 6 11.02 5.16 4.90
C PRO A 6 12.10 5.85 5.75
N GLU A 7 11.73 6.34 6.92
CA GLU A 7 12.63 6.96 7.90
C GLU A 7 12.94 6.01 9.07
N ARG A 8 12.02 5.08 9.36
CA ARG A 8 12.13 4.13 10.49
C ARG A 8 11.80 2.70 10.10
N MET A 9 12.11 1.77 10.99
CA MET A 9 11.85 0.33 10.78
C MET A 9 10.35 0.01 10.70
N GLU A 10 9.50 0.86 11.27
CA GLU A 10 8.04 0.74 11.19
C GLU A 10 7.47 1.19 9.84
N ASP A 11 8.24 1.92 9.03
CA ASP A 11 7.82 2.35 7.70
C ASP A 11 7.97 1.20 6.74
N LYS A 12 6.89 0.47 6.50
CA LYS A 12 6.92 -0.80 5.78
C LYS A 12 7.01 -0.66 4.25
N TRP A 13 6.85 0.56 3.75
CA TRP A 13 6.73 0.85 2.32
C TRP A 13 7.74 1.91 1.89
N PHE A 14 8.40 1.63 0.77
CA PHE A 14 9.17 2.59 0.00
C PHE A 14 8.45 2.80 -1.33
N ILE A 15 7.99 4.02 -1.60
CA ILE A 15 7.15 4.32 -2.76
C ILE A 15 7.79 5.46 -3.54
N TYR A 16 8.00 5.31 -4.84
CA TYR A 16 8.60 6.36 -5.65
C TYR A 16 8.09 6.35 -7.09
N GLY A 17 8.07 7.53 -7.70
CA GLY A 17 7.74 7.71 -9.11
C GLY A 17 8.98 7.93 -9.97
N GLU A 18 9.15 7.17 -11.05
CA GLU A 18 10.25 7.31 -12.01
C GLU A 18 9.83 6.71 -13.38
N ASP A 19 10.14 7.40 -14.47
CA ASP A 19 9.81 7.01 -15.86
C ASP A 19 8.32 6.70 -16.11
N GLY A 20 7.43 7.49 -15.49
CA GLY A 20 5.97 7.29 -15.60
C GLY A 20 5.42 6.12 -14.78
N TRP A 21 6.27 5.45 -14.00
CA TRP A 21 5.87 4.36 -13.12
C TRP A 21 5.90 4.78 -11.65
N LEU A 22 4.85 4.43 -10.92
CA LEU A 22 4.79 4.49 -9.47
C LEU A 22 5.06 3.08 -8.91
N ARG A 23 6.17 2.91 -8.19
CA ARG A 23 6.65 1.63 -7.68
C ARG A 23 6.50 1.55 -6.16
N PHE A 24 6.09 0.39 -5.67
CA PHE A 24 5.83 0.13 -4.25
C PHE A 24 6.68 -1.04 -3.78
N HIS A 25 7.70 -0.75 -2.99
CA HIS A 25 8.60 -1.73 -2.41
C HIS A 25 8.33 -1.93 -0.93
N ARG A 26 8.62 -3.13 -0.44
CA ARG A 26 8.83 -3.35 1.00
C ARG A 26 10.15 -2.71 1.41
N SER A 27 10.11 -1.84 2.40
CA SER A 27 11.27 -1.08 2.86
C SER A 27 12.43 -1.96 3.31
N TRP A 28 12.13 -3.07 4.01
CA TRP A 28 13.16 -3.95 4.58
C TRP A 28 13.74 -4.93 3.56
N SER A 29 12.90 -5.67 2.83
CA SER A 29 13.36 -6.69 1.89
C SER A 29 13.68 -6.14 0.50
N GLY A 30 13.29 -4.91 0.19
CA GLY A 30 13.42 -4.33 -1.15
C GLY A 30 12.48 -4.95 -2.19
N ALA A 31 11.64 -5.92 -1.83
CA ALA A 31 10.74 -6.60 -2.75
C ALA A 31 9.78 -5.59 -3.40
N LEU A 32 9.78 -5.52 -4.74
CA LEU A 32 8.78 -4.78 -5.51
C LEU A 32 7.46 -5.54 -5.42
N ILE A 33 6.43 -4.93 -4.84
CA ILE A 33 5.11 -5.57 -4.67
C ILE A 33 4.12 -5.10 -5.73
N TYR A 34 4.09 -3.79 -5.99
CA TYR A 34 3.21 -3.21 -7.00
C TYR A 34 3.98 -2.23 -7.89
N ALA A 35 3.59 -2.15 -9.14
CA ALA A 35 3.98 -1.07 -10.04
C ALA A 35 2.78 -0.61 -10.86
N LEU A 36 2.58 0.70 -10.97
CA LEU A 36 1.50 1.31 -11.74
C LEU A 36 2.09 2.27 -12.76
N ARG A 37 1.79 2.07 -14.05
CA ARG A 37 2.11 3.06 -15.08
C ARG A 37 1.02 4.10 -15.10
N LEU A 38 1.42 5.34 -14.89
CA LEU A 38 0.53 6.48 -14.81
C LEU A 38 0.58 7.21 -16.15
N ASP A 39 -0.60 7.50 -16.71
CA ASP A 39 -0.74 8.33 -17.89
C ASP A 39 -1.42 9.65 -17.49
N GLY A 40 -0.81 10.75 -17.92
CA GLY A 40 -1.29 12.10 -17.65
C GLY A 40 -2.33 12.48 -18.70
N SER A 41 -3.55 12.76 -18.27
CA SER A 41 -4.58 13.34 -19.12
C SER A 41 -4.94 14.76 -18.66
N PRO A 42 -5.52 15.60 -19.53
CA PRO A 42 -6.03 16.92 -19.11
C PRO A 42 -7.04 16.86 -17.95
N GLY A 43 -7.71 15.72 -17.75
CA GLY A 43 -8.64 15.47 -16.66
C GLY A 43 -8.01 14.84 -15.40
N GLY A 44 -6.67 14.77 -15.33
CA GLY A 44 -5.92 14.16 -14.23
C GLY A 44 -5.16 12.90 -14.63
N VAL A 45 -4.68 12.17 -13.62
CA VAL A 45 -3.83 10.98 -13.79
C VAL A 45 -4.68 9.70 -13.83
N ARG A 46 -4.39 8.79 -14.76
CA ARG A 46 -5.02 7.47 -14.87
C ARG A 46 -3.97 6.37 -14.79
N VAL A 47 -4.36 5.19 -14.30
CA VAL A 47 -3.52 3.99 -14.36
C VAL A 47 -3.71 3.35 -15.73
N ALA A 48 -2.67 3.37 -16.55
CA ALA A 48 -2.65 2.75 -17.88
C ALA A 48 -2.23 1.27 -17.83
N GLU A 49 -1.43 0.90 -16.84
CA GLU A 49 -0.93 -0.46 -16.65
C GLU A 49 -0.65 -0.72 -15.16
N SER A 50 -0.80 -1.97 -14.74
CA SER A 50 -0.53 -2.38 -13.37
C SER A 50 0.14 -3.76 -13.32
N TRP A 51 1.10 -3.90 -12.43
CA TRP A 51 1.80 -5.14 -12.14
C TRP A 51 1.75 -5.43 -10.64
N VAL A 52 1.67 -6.72 -10.28
CA VAL A 52 1.69 -7.20 -8.90
C VAL A 52 2.62 -8.41 -8.80
N ASN A 53 3.42 -8.45 -7.73
CA ASN A 53 4.32 -9.56 -7.46
C ASN A 53 3.53 -10.80 -7.03
N ARG A 54 3.91 -11.98 -7.55
CA ARG A 54 3.33 -13.28 -7.20
C ARG A 54 4.36 -14.31 -6.78
N ASP A 55 5.59 -13.89 -6.50
CA ASP A 55 6.57 -14.73 -5.83
C ASP A 55 6.15 -14.92 -4.35
N PRO A 56 5.76 -16.13 -3.92
CA PRO A 56 5.27 -16.38 -2.57
C PRO A 56 6.34 -16.15 -1.49
N GLN A 57 7.63 -16.14 -1.83
CA GLN A 57 8.70 -15.81 -0.88
C GLN A 57 8.75 -14.31 -0.57
N GLN A 58 8.25 -13.49 -1.50
CA GLN A 58 8.28 -12.02 -1.39
C GLN A 58 6.90 -11.44 -1.04
N TYR A 59 5.83 -12.07 -1.54
CA TYR A 59 4.46 -11.61 -1.37
C TYR A 59 3.46 -12.77 -1.33
N ALA A 60 2.93 -13.05 -0.14
CA ALA A 60 2.02 -14.17 0.07
C ALA A 60 0.57 -13.93 -0.37
N ALA A 61 0.16 -12.68 -0.67
CA ALA A 61 -1.23 -12.43 -1.05
C ALA A 61 -1.46 -12.79 -2.52
N THR A 62 -2.59 -13.46 -2.78
CA THR A 62 -2.97 -13.96 -4.11
C THR A 62 -4.27 -13.34 -4.63
N ASP A 63 -5.00 -12.61 -3.79
CA ASP A 63 -6.27 -11.98 -4.13
C ASP A 63 -6.07 -10.61 -4.81
N VAL A 64 -6.36 -10.56 -6.11
CA VAL A 64 -6.29 -9.35 -6.95
C VAL A 64 -7.22 -8.24 -6.44
N ALA A 65 -8.40 -8.57 -5.90
CA ALA A 65 -9.32 -7.57 -5.37
C ALA A 65 -8.75 -6.90 -4.13
N TYR A 66 -8.15 -7.69 -3.24
CA TYR A 66 -7.42 -7.19 -2.08
C TYR A 66 -6.23 -6.32 -2.49
N ASP A 67 -5.42 -6.76 -3.44
CA ASP A 67 -4.27 -5.99 -3.93
C ASP A 67 -4.68 -4.62 -4.46
N ARG A 68 -5.78 -4.57 -5.22
CA ARG A 68 -6.34 -3.33 -5.73
C ARG A 68 -6.77 -2.39 -4.61
N ALA A 69 -7.41 -2.93 -3.58
CA ALA A 69 -7.80 -2.15 -2.42
C ALA A 69 -6.58 -1.64 -1.64
N LEU A 70 -5.56 -2.49 -1.45
CA LEU A 70 -4.35 -2.15 -0.72
C LEU A 70 -3.51 -1.10 -1.44
N VAL A 71 -3.26 -1.23 -2.76
CA VAL A 71 -2.50 -0.20 -3.50
C VAL A 71 -3.25 1.13 -3.51
N ARG A 72 -4.58 1.12 -3.60
CA ARG A 72 -5.40 2.33 -3.50
C ARG A 72 -5.29 2.98 -2.13
N PHE A 73 -5.35 2.18 -1.07
CA PHE A 73 -5.11 2.64 0.30
C PHE A 73 -3.74 3.28 0.42
N LEU A 74 -2.68 2.65 -0.11
CA LEU A 74 -1.32 3.19 -0.02
C LEU A 74 -1.21 4.58 -0.67
N ILE A 75 -1.82 4.76 -1.84
CA ILE A 75 -1.86 6.06 -2.53
C ILE A 75 -2.64 7.08 -1.71
N ASP A 76 -3.87 6.76 -1.29
CA ASP A 76 -4.74 7.72 -0.61
C ASP A 76 -4.20 8.11 0.78
N ALA A 77 -3.66 7.15 1.54
CA ALA A 77 -3.16 7.35 2.89
C ALA A 77 -1.75 7.96 2.93
N PHE A 78 -0.79 7.42 2.17
CA PHE A 78 0.61 7.81 2.32
C PHE A 78 1.03 8.92 1.35
N LEU A 79 0.59 8.85 0.09
CA LEU A 79 0.99 9.83 -0.92
C LEU A 79 0.09 11.06 -0.91
N LEU A 80 -1.23 10.86 -0.86
CA LEU A 80 -2.21 11.95 -0.90
C LEU A 80 -2.64 12.44 0.50
N ARG A 81 -2.33 11.69 1.56
CA ARG A 81 -2.66 12.01 2.96
C ARG A 81 -4.13 12.39 3.16
N LYS A 82 -5.04 11.70 2.49
CA LYS A 82 -6.48 11.94 2.61
C LYS A 82 -6.95 11.58 4.03
N PRO A 83 -7.80 12.41 4.65
CA PRO A 83 -8.35 12.10 5.97
C PRO A 83 -9.36 10.95 5.88
N GLY A 84 -9.47 10.16 6.95
CA GLY A 84 -10.53 9.14 7.11
C GLY A 84 -10.41 7.91 6.21
N VAL A 85 -9.29 7.71 5.52
CA VAL A 85 -9.03 6.50 4.73
C VAL A 85 -9.08 5.27 5.66
N ARG A 86 -9.65 4.16 5.21
CA ARG A 86 -9.74 2.93 6.01
C ARG A 86 -8.83 1.87 5.44
N PHE A 87 -8.09 1.18 6.30
CA PHE A 87 -7.29 0.04 5.90
C PHE A 87 -8.20 -1.07 5.35
N PRO A 88 -7.94 -1.59 4.14
CA PRO A 88 -8.73 -2.69 3.59
C PRO A 88 -8.36 -3.98 4.33
N MET A 89 -9.31 -4.56 5.06
CA MET A 89 -9.11 -5.86 5.69
C MET A 89 -9.24 -6.97 4.64
N PRO A 90 -8.30 -7.94 4.59
CA PRO A 90 -8.45 -9.14 3.77
C PRO A 90 -9.71 -9.92 4.14
N GLN A 91 -10.38 -10.54 3.17
CA GLN A 91 -11.60 -11.32 3.42
C GLN A 91 -11.34 -12.56 4.28
N ASP A 92 -10.18 -13.18 4.12
CA ASP A 92 -9.71 -14.34 4.88
C ASP A 92 -9.20 -14.00 6.28
N ALA A 93 -9.07 -12.71 6.61
CA ALA A 93 -8.63 -12.25 7.92
C ALA A 93 -9.79 -11.98 8.90
N ALA A 94 -11.02 -12.41 8.58
CA ALA A 94 -12.19 -12.31 9.44
C ALA A 94 -12.01 -13.17 10.72
N GLY A 95 -11.35 -12.61 11.73
CA GLY A 95 -11.04 -13.28 13.00
C GLY A 95 -9.67 -12.94 13.57
N ALA A 96 -8.80 -12.27 12.83
CA ALA A 96 -7.54 -11.75 13.38
C ALA A 96 -7.81 -10.60 14.37
N PRO A 97 -7.03 -10.44 15.45
CA PRO A 97 -7.20 -9.34 16.40
C PRO A 97 -7.10 -7.98 15.69
N ASP A 98 -7.93 -7.05 16.13
CA ASP A 98 -7.98 -5.69 15.59
C ASP A 98 -6.57 -5.07 15.55
N GLY A 99 -6.22 -4.51 14.38
CA GLY A 99 -4.93 -3.83 14.18
C GLY A 99 -3.73 -4.73 13.89
N VAL A 100 -3.76 -6.04 14.14
CA VAL A 100 -2.60 -6.93 13.88
C VAL A 100 -2.29 -7.03 12.39
N VAL A 101 -3.32 -7.24 11.57
CA VAL A 101 -3.18 -7.35 10.11
C VAL A 101 -2.73 -6.02 9.50
N GLN A 102 -3.31 -4.92 9.97
CA GLN A 102 -2.90 -3.57 9.58
C GLN A 102 -1.43 -3.35 9.94
N HIS A 103 -1.06 -3.58 11.20
CA HIS A 103 0.31 -3.39 11.67
C HIS A 103 1.29 -4.21 10.84
N ALA A 104 1.02 -5.49 10.57
CA ALA A 104 1.86 -6.35 9.74
C ALA A 104 2.11 -5.76 8.33
N ARG A 105 1.10 -5.15 7.72
CA ARG A 105 1.15 -4.64 6.34
C ARG A 105 1.69 -3.22 6.22
N VAL A 106 1.31 -2.31 7.12
CA VAL A 106 1.60 -0.86 7.00
C VAL A 106 2.34 -0.26 8.19
N GLY A 107 2.60 -1.05 9.25
CA GLY A 107 3.33 -0.61 10.43
C GLY A 107 2.59 0.47 11.21
N ARG A 108 3.33 1.30 11.94
CA ARG A 108 2.81 2.41 12.75
C ARG A 108 2.74 3.75 12.02
N ALA A 109 3.19 3.79 10.77
CA ALA A 109 3.16 4.99 9.91
C ALA A 109 1.72 5.42 9.55
N TYR A 110 0.72 4.57 9.82
CA TYR A 110 -0.70 4.87 9.73
C TYR A 110 -1.32 4.70 11.13
N PRO A 111 -2.15 5.64 11.62
CA PRO A 111 -2.69 5.54 12.98
C PRO A 111 -3.44 4.21 13.17
N GLU A 112 -3.02 3.45 14.17
CA GLU A 112 -3.75 2.30 14.66
C GLU A 112 -5.03 2.84 15.31
N ARG A 113 -6.21 2.54 14.75
CA ARG A 113 -7.45 2.78 15.50
C ARG A 113 -7.49 1.75 16.62
N GLY A 114 -7.29 2.23 17.86
CA GLY A 114 -7.56 1.43 19.04
C GLY A 114 -9.06 1.14 19.19
N PRO A 115 -9.46 0.26 20.13
CA PRO A 115 -10.85 -0.20 20.32
C PRO A 115 -11.88 0.86 20.78
N ALA A 116 -11.61 2.17 20.62
CA ALA A 116 -12.39 3.25 21.24
C ALA A 116 -13.23 4.10 20.27
N ASP A 117 -13.31 3.77 18.98
CA ASP A 117 -14.12 4.51 18.00
C ASP A 117 -15.40 3.74 17.58
N ARG A 118 -16.17 3.24 18.55
CA ARG A 118 -17.55 2.78 18.34
C ARG A 118 -18.54 3.90 18.60
#